data_AF-A0A1T4XHP5-F1
#
_entry.id   AF-A0A1T4XHP5-F1
#
_cell.length_a   1.000
_cell.length_b   1.000
_cell.length_c   1.000
_cell.angle_alpha   90.00
_cell.angle_beta   90.00
_cell.angle_gamma   90.00
#
_symmetry.space_group_name_H-M   'P 1'
#
loop_
_entity.id
_entity.type
_entity.pdbx_description
1 polymer ?
#
loop_
_entity_poly.entity_id
_entity_poly.type
_entity_poly.pdbx_seq_one_letter_code
_entity_poly.pdbx_strand_id
1 'polypeptide(L)'
;MNDFAPDSGYAPPPLVPSPSYEPPTPPATPQLPRSTQLLNQIRAAVEQVFVGQTEVIHQVLAALLAGGHVLLEGKPGLGKTHLVLALSRTFGAGFRRIQFTPDLMPSDVTGHTLYDLGSQSFRVRYGPVFTQLLLADEINRAPAKTQSALLEVMQEAQVTIDGETHALQPPFMTFATQNPIEQEGTYPLPEAQLDRFLLKVLIDYPNAQQEAQIVRAVSSAAGGRGLNPNDVPPVCSTEDILQAQREAAAVEAVESVVNYAVNLTRATRNHGAIALGAGTRGAISLVRVAKSYALLEGRNYITPGDVKRASLPVLRHRVTLTPEVAISGQTVDQVLESVIRGVEAPRM
;
A
#
# COMPACT_ATOMS: atom_id res chain seq x y z
N MET A 1 -76.42 62.37 32.10
CA MET A 1 -76.70 60.93 32.22
C MET A 1 -75.71 60.20 31.33
N ASN A 2 -74.66 59.67 31.94
CA ASN A 2 -73.86 58.53 31.47
C ASN A 2 -72.92 58.18 32.62
N ASP A 3 -73.30 57.13 33.34
CA ASP A 3 -72.51 56.46 34.37
C ASP A 3 -71.26 55.84 33.76
N PHE A 4 -70.09 56.17 34.30
CA PHE A 4 -68.88 55.37 34.13
C PHE A 4 -68.35 54.99 35.51
N ALA A 5 -68.44 53.68 35.76
CA ALA A 5 -67.96 52.99 36.94
C ALA A 5 -66.42 53.05 37.07
N PRO A 6 -65.85 52.90 38.27
CA PRO A 6 -64.41 53.04 38.50
C PRO A 6 -63.62 51.80 38.07
N ASP A 7 -62.41 52.06 37.54
CA ASP A 7 -61.40 51.11 37.07
C ASP A 7 -61.10 49.99 38.07
N SER A 8 -61.38 48.76 37.66
CA SER A 8 -60.94 47.53 38.31
C SER A 8 -59.46 47.27 38.01
N GLY A 9 -58.63 47.21 39.05
CA GLY A 9 -57.19 46.99 38.97
C GLY A 9 -56.80 45.71 38.23
N TYR A 10 -56.05 45.89 37.14
CA TYR A 10 -55.41 44.82 36.39
C TYR A 10 -53.99 44.60 36.93
N ALA A 11 -53.78 43.52 37.69
CA ALA A 11 -52.44 43.10 38.10
C ALA A 11 -51.76 42.35 36.95
N PRO A 12 -50.50 42.66 36.58
CA PRO A 12 -49.80 41.93 35.52
C PRO A 12 -49.51 40.48 35.96
N PRO A 13 -49.55 39.51 35.04
CA PRO A 13 -49.26 38.11 35.36
C PRO A 13 -47.79 37.93 35.78
N PRO A 14 -47.49 36.91 36.62
CA PRO A 14 -46.12 36.65 37.07
C PRO A 14 -45.20 36.31 35.89
N LEU A 15 -44.00 36.91 35.90
CA LEU A 15 -42.94 36.64 34.93
C LEU A 15 -42.53 35.17 35.02
N VAL A 16 -42.80 34.41 33.96
CA VAL A 16 -42.27 33.06 33.78
C VAL A 16 -40.76 33.20 33.50
N PRO A 17 -39.86 32.54 34.26
CA PRO A 17 -38.44 32.60 33.96
C PRO A 17 -38.18 31.98 32.58
N SER A 18 -37.54 32.74 31.70
CA SER A 18 -37.10 32.27 30.38
C SER A 18 -36.23 31.03 30.53
N PRO A 19 -36.41 29.98 29.71
CA PRO A 19 -35.49 28.85 29.72
C PRO A 19 -34.07 29.35 29.43
N SER A 20 -33.15 29.03 30.33
CA SER A 20 -31.73 29.32 30.18
C SER A 20 -31.24 28.72 28.86
N TYR A 21 -30.89 29.59 27.91
CA TYR A 21 -30.25 29.20 26.66
C TYR A 21 -28.83 28.71 27.00
N GLU A 22 -28.67 27.39 27.09
CA GLU A 22 -27.35 26.78 27.01
C GLU A 22 -26.89 26.88 25.55
N PRO A 23 -25.79 27.59 25.24
CA PRO A 23 -25.24 27.57 23.90
C PRO A 23 -24.89 26.12 23.54
N PRO A 24 -25.21 25.66 22.32
CA PRO A 24 -24.85 24.32 21.89
C PRO A 24 -23.34 24.15 22.04
N THR A 25 -22.92 23.08 22.70
CA THR A 25 -21.53 22.67 22.81
C THR A 25 -20.93 22.68 21.40
N PRO A 26 -19.79 23.36 21.16
CA PRO A 26 -19.18 23.35 19.84
C PRO A 26 -18.97 21.88 19.43
N PRO A 27 -19.28 21.50 18.18
CA PRO A 27 -19.03 20.14 17.72
C PRO A 27 -17.57 19.81 18.00
N ALA A 28 -17.33 18.69 18.68
CA ALA A 28 -15.98 18.21 18.94
C ALA A 28 -15.22 18.21 17.61
N THR A 29 -14.06 18.88 17.58
CA THR A 29 -13.15 18.82 16.44
C THR A 29 -13.03 17.36 16.02
N PRO A 30 -13.33 16.98 14.76
CA PRO A 30 -13.33 15.57 14.38
C PRO A 30 -11.95 15.00 14.67
N GLN A 31 -11.86 14.20 15.73
CA GLN A 31 -10.61 13.56 16.11
C GLN A 31 -10.32 12.54 15.01
N LEU A 32 -9.26 12.78 14.23
CA LEU A 32 -8.77 11.81 13.26
C LEU A 32 -8.65 10.45 13.96
N PRO A 33 -9.05 9.34 13.31
CA PRO A 33 -8.84 8.00 13.86
C PRO A 33 -7.39 7.86 14.33
N ARG A 34 -7.17 7.22 15.50
CA ARG A 34 -5.82 7.01 16.06
C ARG A 34 -4.86 6.42 15.02
N SER A 35 -5.35 5.52 14.17
CA SER A 35 -4.58 4.94 13.07
C SER A 35 -4.15 5.97 12.03
N THR A 36 -5.01 6.92 11.65
CA THR A 36 -4.64 7.99 10.72
C THR A 36 -3.49 8.85 11.27
N GLN A 37 -3.51 9.16 12.56
CA GLN A 37 -2.41 9.90 13.20
C GLN A 37 -1.11 9.09 13.16
N LEU A 38 -1.16 7.80 13.51
CA LEU A 38 -0.02 6.90 13.43
C LEU A 38 0.55 6.79 12.02
N LEU A 39 -0.30 6.63 11.01
CA LEU A 39 0.13 6.52 9.61
C LEU A 39 0.79 7.79 9.10
N ASN A 40 0.30 8.96 9.50
CA ASN A 40 0.95 10.24 9.19
C ASN A 40 2.33 10.36 9.86
N GLN A 41 2.49 9.86 11.09
CA GLN A 41 3.78 9.81 11.77
C GLN A 41 4.75 8.84 11.09
N ILE A 42 4.28 7.65 10.67
CA ILE A 42 5.07 6.70 9.87
C ILE A 42 5.53 7.34 8.57
N ARG A 43 4.62 7.99 7.83
CA ARG A 43 4.97 8.71 6.59
C ARG A 43 6.06 9.74 6.85
N ALA A 44 5.86 10.61 7.84
CA ALA A 44 6.81 11.66 8.17
C ALA A 44 8.19 11.10 8.57
N ALA A 45 8.22 9.99 9.31
CA ALA A 45 9.45 9.32 9.71
C ALA A 45 10.20 8.73 8.50
N VAL A 46 9.49 8.14 7.53
CA VAL A 46 10.11 7.64 6.29
C VAL A 46 10.59 8.79 5.39
N GLU A 47 9.83 9.88 5.29
CA GLU A 47 10.19 11.07 4.49
C GLU A 47 11.46 11.78 4.98
N GLN A 48 11.86 11.58 6.24
CA GLN A 48 13.13 12.09 6.78
C GLN A 48 14.35 11.46 6.09
N VAL A 49 14.22 10.22 5.62
CA VAL A 49 15.33 9.47 5.02
C VAL A 49 15.11 9.18 3.53
N PHE A 50 13.85 9.19 3.06
CA PHE A 50 13.49 8.95 1.67
C PHE A 50 12.91 10.22 1.01
N VAL A 51 13.78 10.97 0.33
CA VAL A 51 13.47 12.30 -0.20
C VAL A 51 12.72 12.24 -1.54
N GLY A 52 11.65 13.02 -1.64
CA GLY A 52 11.07 13.46 -2.92
C GLY A 52 10.06 12.53 -3.58
N GLN A 53 9.72 11.42 -2.95
CA GLN A 53 8.85 10.39 -3.52
C GLN A 53 7.64 10.07 -2.62
N THR A 54 6.92 11.12 -2.20
CA THR A 54 5.75 11.00 -1.31
C THR A 54 4.66 10.06 -1.86
N GLU A 55 4.42 10.07 -3.17
CA GLU A 55 3.42 9.17 -3.77
C GLU A 55 3.84 7.69 -3.68
N VAL A 56 5.13 7.37 -3.79
CA VAL A 56 5.66 6.01 -3.57
C VAL A 56 5.42 5.59 -2.13
N ILE A 57 5.69 6.47 -1.16
CA ILE A 57 5.42 6.20 0.27
C ILE A 57 3.92 5.97 0.49
N HIS A 58 3.07 6.82 -0.09
CA HIS A 58 1.61 6.66 -0.02
C HIS A 58 1.13 5.32 -0.58
N GLN A 59 1.64 4.90 -1.74
CA GLN A 59 1.30 3.61 -2.35
C GLN A 59 1.77 2.43 -1.49
N VAL A 60 2.98 2.52 -0.94
CA VAL A 60 3.52 1.47 -0.06
C VAL A 60 2.71 1.37 1.24
N LEU A 61 2.36 2.49 1.87
CA LEU A 61 1.50 2.50 3.06
C LEU A 61 0.10 1.98 2.74
N ALA A 62 -0.46 2.33 1.58
CA ALA A 62 -1.75 1.82 1.16
C ALA A 62 -1.73 0.30 0.95
N ALA A 63 -0.63 -0.25 0.42
CA ALA A 63 -0.43 -1.69 0.29
C ALA A 63 -0.24 -2.38 1.64
N LEU A 64 0.50 -1.77 2.57
CA LEU A 64 0.65 -2.27 3.94
C LEU A 64 -0.71 -2.35 4.64
N LEU A 65 -1.52 -1.30 4.58
CA LEU A 65 -2.88 -1.25 5.13
C LEU A 65 -3.85 -2.22 4.47
N ALA A 66 -3.68 -2.42 3.16
CA ALA A 66 -4.46 -3.40 2.44
C ALA A 66 -3.98 -4.83 2.73
N GLY A 67 -2.83 -5.06 3.39
CA GLY A 67 -2.26 -6.39 3.57
C GLY A 67 -1.87 -7.04 2.24
N GLY A 68 -1.24 -6.29 1.36
CA GLY A 68 -0.85 -6.74 0.02
C GLY A 68 0.64 -6.56 -0.27
N HIS A 69 1.14 -7.32 -1.24
CA HIS A 69 2.53 -7.28 -1.68
C HIS A 69 2.73 -6.26 -2.81
N VAL A 70 3.94 -5.74 -2.93
CA VAL A 70 4.29 -4.67 -3.88
C VAL A 70 5.39 -5.13 -4.82
N LEU A 71 5.19 -4.87 -6.11
CA LEU A 71 6.20 -4.98 -7.15
C LEU A 71 6.83 -3.59 -7.35
N LEU A 72 8.07 -3.42 -6.93
CA LEU A 72 8.85 -2.19 -7.07
C LEU A 72 9.65 -2.23 -8.37
N GLU A 73 9.26 -1.42 -9.35
CA GLU A 73 10.01 -1.26 -10.59
C GLU A 73 10.70 0.10 -10.63
N GLY A 74 11.91 0.15 -11.17
CA GLY A 74 12.70 1.37 -11.30
C GLY A 74 14.19 1.05 -11.35
N LYS A 75 14.99 2.04 -11.73
CA LYS A 75 16.42 1.87 -11.98
C LYS A 75 17.20 1.50 -10.71
N PRO A 76 18.38 0.85 -10.85
CA PRO A 76 19.28 0.60 -9.74
C PRO A 76 19.66 1.90 -9.01
N GLY A 77 19.81 1.81 -7.69
CA GLY A 77 20.25 2.94 -6.86
C GLY A 77 19.16 3.92 -6.42
N LEU A 78 17.89 3.72 -6.81
CA LEU A 78 16.77 4.61 -6.42
C LEU A 78 16.21 4.37 -5.00
N GLY A 79 17.03 3.84 -4.08
CA GLY A 79 16.65 3.72 -2.67
C GLY A 79 15.55 2.68 -2.36
N LYS A 80 15.33 1.67 -3.19
CA LYS A 80 14.31 0.61 -2.93
C LYS A 80 14.54 -0.10 -1.60
N THR A 81 15.76 -0.58 -1.36
CA THR A 81 16.15 -1.19 -0.08
C THR A 81 16.04 -0.21 1.07
N HIS A 82 16.35 1.05 0.81
CA HIS A 82 16.31 2.12 1.79
C HIS A 82 14.89 2.39 2.29
N LEU A 83 13.92 2.48 1.37
CA LEU A 83 12.51 2.65 1.66
C LEU A 83 11.95 1.53 2.54
N VAL A 84 12.20 0.27 2.16
CA VAL A 84 11.66 -0.89 2.89
C VAL A 84 12.29 -1.00 4.29
N LEU A 85 13.59 -0.75 4.40
CA LEU A 85 14.26 -0.76 5.70
C LEU A 85 13.76 0.38 6.59
N ALA A 86 13.63 1.60 6.08
CA ALA A 86 13.08 2.73 6.82
C ALA A 86 11.67 2.43 7.33
N LEU A 87 10.82 1.88 6.47
CA LEU A 87 9.47 1.46 6.84
C LEU A 87 9.50 0.42 7.96
N SER A 88 10.37 -0.60 7.89
CA SER A 88 10.46 -1.64 8.92
C SER A 88 10.79 -1.07 10.30
N ARG A 89 11.61 -0.02 10.37
CA ARG A 89 11.98 0.63 11.64
C ARG A 89 10.80 1.35 12.29
N THR A 90 9.89 1.93 11.52
CA THR A 90 8.75 2.69 12.05
C THR A 90 7.78 1.87 12.90
N PHE A 91 7.72 0.54 12.73
CA PHE A 91 6.86 -0.32 13.54
C PHE A 91 7.56 -1.55 14.12
N GLY A 92 8.90 -1.50 14.20
CA GLY A 92 9.70 -2.58 14.78
C GLY A 92 9.60 -3.92 14.03
N ALA A 93 9.27 -3.90 12.74
CA ALA A 93 9.16 -5.11 11.94
C ALA A 93 10.53 -5.76 11.72
N GLY A 94 10.55 -7.09 11.76
CA GLY A 94 11.62 -7.87 11.16
C GLY A 94 11.75 -7.51 9.69
N PHE A 95 13.00 -7.34 9.26
CA PHE A 95 13.35 -7.11 7.86
C PHE A 95 14.34 -8.17 7.41
N ARG A 96 14.06 -8.79 6.28
CA ARG A 96 15.03 -9.64 5.57
C ARG A 96 15.08 -9.27 4.10
N ARG A 97 16.27 -9.46 3.54
CA ARG A 97 16.56 -9.24 2.13
C ARG A 97 17.05 -10.55 1.53
N ILE A 98 16.54 -10.87 0.35
CA ILE A 98 17.01 -11.98 -0.47
C ILE A 98 17.26 -11.45 -1.89
N GLN A 99 18.39 -11.81 -2.45
CA GLN A 99 18.74 -11.53 -3.83
C GLN A 99 18.36 -12.74 -4.68
N PHE A 100 17.52 -12.55 -5.69
CA PHE A 100 17.19 -13.62 -6.62
C PHE A 100 18.32 -13.76 -7.65
N THR A 101 18.84 -14.97 -7.76
CA THR A 101 19.92 -15.35 -8.69
C THR A 101 19.54 -16.62 -9.44
N PRO A 102 20.18 -16.92 -10.59
CA PRO A 102 19.82 -18.09 -11.41
C PRO A 102 19.99 -19.43 -10.70
N ASP A 103 20.86 -19.49 -9.70
CA ASP A 103 21.19 -20.66 -8.88
C ASP A 103 20.34 -20.80 -7.60
N LEU A 104 19.50 -19.80 -7.29
CA LEU A 104 18.70 -19.79 -6.07
C LEU A 104 17.64 -20.90 -6.10
N MET A 105 17.63 -21.74 -5.06
CA MET A 105 16.69 -22.85 -4.91
C MET A 105 15.45 -22.45 -4.11
N PRO A 106 14.29 -23.13 -4.30
CA PRO A 106 13.10 -22.91 -3.48
C PRO A 106 13.37 -22.99 -1.97
N SER A 107 14.20 -23.96 -1.55
CA SER A 107 14.61 -24.16 -0.16
C SER A 107 15.43 -23.02 0.44
N ASP A 108 16.06 -22.18 -0.39
CA ASP A 108 16.79 -21.00 0.07
C ASP A 108 15.83 -19.86 0.40
N VAL A 109 14.61 -19.90 -0.14
CA VAL A 109 13.51 -18.95 0.14
C VAL A 109 12.70 -19.43 1.34
N THR A 110 12.25 -20.68 1.32
CA THR A 110 11.35 -21.26 2.32
C THR A 110 12.09 -21.75 3.55
N GLY A 111 13.28 -22.31 3.38
CA GLY A 111 14.01 -23.02 4.42
C GLY A 111 14.12 -24.51 4.13
N HIS A 112 14.95 -25.19 4.92
CA HIS A 112 15.22 -26.62 4.79
C HIS A 112 15.63 -27.21 6.13
N THR A 113 15.58 -28.54 6.23
CA THR A 113 16.04 -29.25 7.42
C THR A 113 17.48 -29.70 7.24
N LEU A 114 18.31 -29.45 8.25
CA LEU A 114 19.69 -29.94 8.32
C LEU A 114 19.82 -30.98 9.42
N TYR A 115 20.55 -32.05 9.14
CA TYR A 115 20.95 -33.00 10.17
C TYR A 115 22.16 -32.44 10.94
N ASP A 116 21.97 -32.14 12.22
CA ASP A 116 23.02 -31.66 13.10
C ASP A 116 23.79 -32.86 13.66
N LEU A 117 25.04 -33.05 13.20
CA LEU A 117 25.91 -34.16 13.63
C LEU A 117 26.23 -34.12 15.12
N GLY A 118 26.21 -32.94 15.75
CA GLY A 118 26.52 -32.77 17.17
C GLY A 118 25.39 -33.22 18.07
N SER A 119 24.15 -32.82 17.75
CA SER A 119 22.96 -33.22 18.51
C SER A 119 22.27 -34.49 17.98
N GLN A 120 22.77 -35.07 16.87
CA GLN A 120 22.16 -36.21 16.16
C GLN A 120 20.67 -35.99 15.89
N SER A 121 20.30 -34.75 15.55
CA SER A 121 18.90 -34.34 15.40
C SER A 121 18.71 -33.50 14.15
N PHE A 122 17.56 -33.65 13.50
CA PHE A 122 17.13 -32.77 12.43
C PHE A 122 16.73 -31.39 13.00
N ARG A 123 17.28 -30.32 12.45
CA ARG A 123 16.97 -28.92 12.82
C ARG A 123 16.52 -28.15 11.58
N VAL A 124 15.36 -27.53 11.69
CA VAL A 124 14.83 -26.66 10.63
C VAL A 124 15.62 -25.35 10.60
N ARG A 125 16.11 -24.99 9.42
CA ARG A 125 16.66 -23.68 9.11
C ARG A 125 15.63 -22.90 8.31
N TYR A 126 14.99 -21.95 8.98
CA TYR A 126 14.02 -21.05 8.36
C TYR A 126 14.66 -20.16 7.30
N GLY A 127 14.02 -20.08 6.15
CA GLY A 127 14.41 -19.18 5.07
C GLY A 127 14.11 -17.71 5.36
N PRO A 128 14.50 -16.79 4.47
CA PRO A 128 14.32 -15.36 4.65
C PRO A 128 12.85 -14.91 4.63
N VAL A 129 11.91 -15.74 4.18
CA VAL A 129 10.48 -15.42 4.26
C VAL A 129 9.93 -15.33 5.68
N PHE A 130 10.63 -15.89 6.68
CA PHE A 130 10.26 -15.78 8.09
C PHE A 130 10.64 -14.41 8.66
N THR A 131 9.86 -13.41 8.27
CA THR A 131 10.01 -11.99 8.63
C THR A 131 8.67 -11.27 8.41
N GLN A 132 8.56 -10.00 8.83
CA GLN A 132 7.40 -9.17 8.55
C GLN A 132 7.53 -8.45 7.20
N LEU A 133 8.70 -7.86 6.94
CA LEU A 133 9.00 -7.20 5.66
C LEU A 133 10.11 -7.94 4.91
N LEU A 134 9.78 -8.49 3.75
CA LEU A 134 10.73 -9.17 2.87
C LEU A 134 11.02 -8.31 1.64
N LEU A 135 12.29 -8.00 1.39
CA LEU A 135 12.75 -7.46 0.11
C LEU A 135 13.32 -8.60 -0.75
N ALA A 136 12.64 -8.92 -1.85
CA ALA A 136 13.06 -9.89 -2.85
C ALA A 136 13.60 -9.15 -4.08
N ASP A 137 14.92 -8.96 -4.14
CA ASP A 137 15.55 -8.22 -5.23
C ASP A 137 15.67 -9.06 -6.50
N GLU A 138 15.35 -8.44 -7.64
CA GLU A 138 15.50 -9.01 -8.99
C GLU A 138 14.79 -10.35 -9.17
N ILE A 139 13.51 -10.41 -8.77
CA ILE A 139 12.70 -11.64 -8.79
C ILE A 139 12.71 -12.33 -10.18
N ASN A 140 12.88 -11.56 -11.25
CA ASN A 140 12.99 -12.04 -12.62
C ASN A 140 14.32 -12.73 -12.95
N ARG A 141 15.31 -12.83 -12.04
CA ARG A 141 16.58 -13.55 -12.29
C ARG A 141 16.57 -14.99 -11.81
N ALA A 142 15.65 -15.38 -10.93
CA ALA A 142 15.57 -16.77 -10.47
C ALA A 142 14.68 -17.64 -11.38
N PRO A 143 14.88 -18.97 -11.38
CA PRO A 143 14.02 -19.89 -12.12
C PRO A 143 12.56 -19.84 -11.67
N ALA A 144 11.65 -20.21 -12.56
CA ALA A 144 10.20 -20.20 -12.30
C ALA A 144 9.78 -21.00 -11.05
N LYS A 145 10.51 -22.07 -10.69
CA LYS A 145 10.24 -22.85 -9.46
C LYS A 145 10.48 -22.03 -8.20
N THR A 146 11.56 -21.26 -8.15
CA THR A 146 11.92 -20.41 -7.01
C THR A 146 11.01 -19.18 -6.90
N GLN A 147 10.63 -18.60 -8.05
CA GLN A 147 9.58 -17.58 -8.10
C GLN A 147 8.25 -18.12 -7.55
N SER A 148 7.85 -19.31 -7.97
CA SER A 148 6.61 -19.95 -7.52
C SER A 148 6.61 -20.21 -6.01
N ALA A 149 7.73 -20.62 -5.44
CA ALA A 149 7.86 -20.81 -3.99
C ALA A 149 7.58 -19.51 -3.22
N LEU A 150 8.19 -18.38 -3.61
CA LEU A 150 7.90 -17.09 -2.97
C LEU A 150 6.42 -16.69 -3.13
N LEU A 151 5.84 -16.90 -4.30
CA LEU A 151 4.45 -16.54 -4.59
C LEU A 151 3.44 -17.41 -3.84
N GLU A 152 3.76 -18.66 -3.55
CA GLU A 152 3.00 -19.53 -2.68
C GLU A 152 3.02 -19.00 -1.24
N VAL A 153 4.21 -18.64 -0.73
CA VAL A 153 4.33 -18.03 0.60
C VAL A 153 3.55 -16.73 0.72
N MET A 154 3.58 -15.88 -0.31
CA MET A 154 2.78 -14.65 -0.36
C MET A 154 1.28 -14.93 -0.24
N GLN A 155 0.81 -16.05 -0.79
CA GLN A 155 -0.61 -16.32 -0.87
C GLN A 155 -1.16 -17.09 0.33
N GLU A 156 -0.36 -18.01 0.87
CA GLU A 156 -0.76 -18.88 1.98
C GLU A 156 -0.31 -18.34 3.35
N ALA A 157 0.64 -17.39 3.37
CA ALA A 157 1.25 -16.85 4.60
C ALA A 157 1.80 -17.93 5.55
N GLN A 158 2.20 -19.08 4.99
CA GLN A 158 2.78 -20.20 5.69
C GLN A 158 3.73 -20.96 4.75
N VAL A 159 4.60 -21.78 5.33
CA VAL A 159 5.59 -22.58 4.61
C VAL A 159 5.56 -23.99 5.16
N THR A 160 5.54 -25.00 4.28
CA THR A 160 5.69 -26.40 4.69
C THR A 160 7.12 -26.86 4.42
N ILE A 161 7.83 -27.33 5.45
CA ILE A 161 9.19 -27.86 5.38
C ILE A 161 9.13 -29.31 5.89
N ASP A 162 9.49 -30.26 5.04
CA ASP A 162 9.48 -31.71 5.35
C ASP A 162 8.19 -32.24 6.00
N GLY A 163 7.04 -31.69 5.57
CA GLY A 163 5.72 -32.10 6.05
C GLY A 163 5.20 -31.34 7.28
N GLU A 164 6.02 -30.47 7.89
CA GLU A 164 5.60 -29.59 8.97
C GLU A 164 5.29 -28.18 8.43
N THR A 165 4.10 -27.67 8.74
CA THR A 165 3.66 -26.33 8.32
C THR A 165 3.98 -25.30 9.39
N HIS A 166 4.66 -24.23 8.98
CA HIS A 166 5.06 -23.11 9.80
C HIS A 166 4.39 -21.82 9.31
N ALA A 167 3.57 -21.21 10.16
CA ALA A 167 2.91 -19.93 9.85
C ALA A 167 3.91 -18.75 9.92
N LEU A 168 3.72 -17.78 9.03
CA LEU A 168 4.46 -16.51 9.10
C LEU A 168 3.88 -15.59 10.18
N GLN A 169 4.73 -14.74 10.74
CA GLN A 169 4.31 -13.73 11.71
C GLN A 169 3.67 -12.54 10.98
N PRO A 170 2.41 -12.18 11.29
CA PRO A 170 1.78 -11.01 10.70
C PRO A 170 2.30 -9.70 11.35
N PRO A 171 2.28 -8.56 10.62
CA PRO A 171 1.97 -8.44 9.20
C PRO A 171 3.11 -9.01 8.33
N PHE A 172 2.77 -9.72 7.25
CA PHE A 172 3.74 -10.17 6.24
C PHE A 172 3.53 -9.41 4.94
N MET A 173 4.57 -8.74 4.44
CA MET A 173 4.55 -7.98 3.21
C MET A 173 5.85 -8.19 2.43
N THR A 174 5.71 -8.44 1.14
CA THR A 174 6.83 -8.68 0.22
C THR A 174 6.95 -7.50 -0.72
N PHE A 175 8.17 -6.99 -0.86
CA PHE A 175 8.59 -6.05 -1.87
C PHE A 175 9.45 -6.81 -2.87
N ALA A 176 8.91 -7.12 -4.04
CA ALA A 176 9.69 -7.73 -5.11
C ALA A 176 10.21 -6.63 -6.03
N THR A 177 11.48 -6.67 -6.44
CA THR A 177 12.01 -5.71 -7.41
C THR A 177 12.19 -6.34 -8.78
N GLN A 178 11.96 -5.56 -9.83
CA GLN A 178 12.24 -5.92 -11.21
C GLN A 178 13.09 -4.81 -11.85
N ASN A 179 14.17 -5.22 -12.51
CA ASN A 179 14.98 -4.34 -13.34
C ASN A 179 14.59 -4.54 -14.81
N PRO A 180 13.97 -3.55 -15.48
CA PRO A 180 13.47 -3.71 -16.85
C PRO A 180 14.58 -3.70 -17.91
N ILE A 181 15.82 -3.34 -17.54
CA ILE A 181 16.94 -3.14 -18.50
C ILE A 181 17.70 -4.45 -18.77
N GLU A 182 17.67 -5.41 -17.86
CA GLU A 182 18.40 -6.67 -17.99
C GLU A 182 17.60 -7.69 -18.82
N GLN A 183 17.97 -7.84 -20.10
CA GLN A 183 17.34 -8.81 -21.01
C GLN A 183 18.05 -10.18 -21.01
N GLU A 184 19.33 -10.25 -20.60
CA GLU A 184 20.06 -11.51 -20.53
C GLU A 184 19.85 -12.22 -19.20
N GLY A 185 19.45 -13.50 -19.26
CA GLY A 185 19.31 -14.34 -18.07
C GLY A 185 18.10 -14.03 -17.19
N THR A 186 17.07 -13.38 -17.73
CA THR A 186 15.83 -13.10 -17.00
C THR A 186 14.67 -14.03 -17.40
N TYR A 187 13.91 -14.45 -16.39
CA TYR A 187 12.70 -15.25 -16.47
C TYR A 187 11.51 -14.33 -16.13
N PRO A 188 10.76 -13.84 -17.13
CA PRO A 188 9.63 -12.95 -16.87
C PRO A 188 8.58 -13.67 -16.02
N LEU A 189 7.98 -12.95 -15.07
CA LEU A 189 6.85 -13.46 -14.31
C LEU A 189 5.64 -13.57 -15.26
N PRO A 190 5.00 -14.75 -15.36
CA PRO A 190 3.71 -14.90 -16.02
C PRO A 190 2.67 -13.92 -15.46
N GLU A 191 1.69 -13.52 -16.28
CA GLU A 191 0.63 -12.58 -15.89
C GLU A 191 -0.15 -13.07 -14.65
N ALA A 192 -0.40 -14.38 -14.56
CA ALA A 192 -1.05 -15.00 -13.41
C ALA A 192 -0.23 -14.88 -12.10
N GLN A 193 1.09 -14.73 -12.21
CA GLN A 193 1.98 -14.50 -11.07
C GLN A 193 2.01 -13.02 -10.70
N LEU A 194 2.10 -12.13 -11.69
CA LEU A 194 2.02 -10.68 -11.49
C LEU A 194 0.73 -10.27 -10.77
N ASP A 195 -0.40 -10.90 -11.09
CA ASP A 195 -1.70 -10.59 -10.48
C ASP A 195 -1.75 -10.82 -8.94
N ARG A 196 -0.80 -11.58 -8.37
CA ARG A 196 -0.65 -11.77 -6.91
C ARG A 196 -0.10 -10.52 -6.20
N PHE A 197 0.57 -9.62 -6.92
CA PHE A 197 0.99 -8.34 -6.35
C PHE A 197 -0.20 -7.38 -6.32
N LEU A 198 -0.43 -6.73 -5.18
CA LEU A 198 -1.51 -5.77 -5.04
C LEU A 198 -1.23 -4.55 -5.92
N LEU A 199 -0.02 -4.00 -5.81
CA LEU A 199 0.44 -2.82 -6.54
C LEU A 199 1.74 -3.10 -7.31
N LYS A 200 1.86 -2.51 -8.50
CA LYS A 200 3.13 -2.24 -9.16
C LYS A 200 3.46 -0.76 -9.00
N VAL A 201 4.46 -0.46 -8.17
CA VAL A 201 4.90 0.90 -7.84
C VAL A 201 6.13 1.24 -8.66
N LEU A 202 6.05 2.36 -9.37
CA LEU A 202 7.13 2.89 -10.18
C LEU A 202 7.91 3.90 -9.35
N ILE A 203 9.22 3.67 -9.23
CA ILE A 203 10.18 4.55 -8.56
C ILE A 203 11.06 5.15 -9.65
N ASP A 204 11.03 6.47 -9.79
CA ASP A 204 11.85 7.21 -10.75
C ASP A 204 12.84 8.12 -10.02
N TYR A 205 13.74 8.76 -10.77
CA TYR A 205 14.65 9.74 -10.21
C TYR A 205 13.88 10.90 -9.57
N PRO A 206 14.32 11.36 -8.39
CA PRO A 206 13.81 12.59 -7.81
C PRO A 206 14.10 13.78 -8.75
N ASN A 207 13.37 14.87 -8.58
CA ASN A 207 13.68 16.08 -9.35
C ASN A 207 15.04 16.66 -8.94
N ALA A 208 15.63 17.54 -9.76
CA ALA A 208 16.98 18.07 -9.53
C ALA A 208 17.17 18.71 -8.14
N GLN A 209 16.14 19.35 -7.56
CA GLN A 209 16.23 19.96 -6.23
C GLN A 209 16.30 18.90 -5.13
N GLN A 210 15.44 17.89 -5.23
CA GLN A 210 15.40 16.74 -4.32
C GLN A 210 16.67 15.89 -4.45
N GLU A 211 17.17 15.66 -5.67
CA GLU A 211 18.42 14.95 -5.92
C GLU A 211 19.60 15.70 -5.30
N ALA A 212 19.68 17.02 -5.48
CA ALA A 212 20.69 17.84 -4.82
C ALA A 212 20.58 17.82 -3.29
N GLN A 213 19.38 17.66 -2.72
CA GLN A 213 19.20 17.48 -1.29
C GLN A 213 19.77 16.13 -0.83
N ILE A 214 19.49 15.04 -1.56
CA ILE A 214 20.05 13.70 -1.26
C ILE A 214 21.57 13.73 -1.34
N VAL A 215 22.13 14.28 -2.42
CA VAL A 215 23.60 14.38 -2.60
C VAL A 215 24.23 15.17 -1.46
N ARG A 216 23.66 16.32 -1.07
CA ARG A 216 24.16 17.12 0.06
C ARG A 216 24.06 16.37 1.39
N ALA A 217 22.94 15.71 1.66
CA ALA A 217 22.75 14.98 2.91
C ALA A 217 23.74 13.82 3.04
N VAL A 218 23.90 13.01 1.98
CA VAL A 218 24.82 11.86 1.98
C VAL A 218 26.29 12.30 2.02
N SER A 219 26.68 13.34 1.28
CA SER A 219 28.08 13.80 1.20
C SER A 219 28.57 14.59 2.41
N SER A 220 27.67 15.25 3.16
CA SER A 220 28.03 16.05 4.35
C SER A 220 28.12 15.25 5.65
N ALA A 221 27.58 14.03 5.69
CA ALA A 221 27.66 13.17 6.85
C ALA A 221 29.00 12.43 6.92
N ALA A 222 29.65 12.43 8.08
CA ALA A 222 30.87 11.66 8.31
C ALA A 222 30.64 10.18 7.96
N GLY A 223 31.45 9.63 7.04
CA GLY A 223 31.33 8.25 6.57
C GLY A 223 30.19 7.99 5.57
N GLY A 224 29.59 9.02 4.96
CA GLY A 224 28.59 8.85 3.90
C GLY A 224 27.24 8.33 4.38
N ARG A 225 26.94 8.44 5.69
CA ARG A 225 25.72 7.89 6.32
C ARG A 225 24.56 8.88 6.44
N GLY A 226 24.56 9.95 5.64
CA GLY A 226 23.44 10.87 5.62
C GLY A 226 22.16 10.13 5.21
N LEU A 227 21.05 10.44 5.89
CA LEU A 227 19.75 9.77 5.67
C LEU A 227 19.77 8.28 6.02
N ASN A 228 20.52 7.80 7.02
CA ASN A 228 20.56 6.37 7.34
C ASN A 228 19.17 5.83 7.79
N PRO A 229 18.61 4.79 7.14
CA PRO A 229 17.30 4.22 7.51
C PRO A 229 17.24 3.71 8.94
N ASN A 230 18.38 3.35 9.54
CA ASN A 230 18.43 2.86 10.91
C ASN A 230 18.24 3.98 11.95
N ASP A 231 18.30 5.24 11.53
CA ASP A 231 18.08 6.40 12.41
C ASP A 231 16.57 6.74 12.53
N VAL A 232 15.72 6.07 11.74
CA VAL A 232 14.26 6.21 11.80
C VAL A 232 13.75 5.65 13.13
N PRO A 233 13.07 6.47 13.97
CA PRO A 233 12.59 6.02 15.26
C PRO A 233 11.37 5.07 15.10
N PRO A 234 11.19 4.11 16.01
CA PRO A 234 9.94 3.36 16.08
C PRO A 234 8.79 4.31 16.47
N VAL A 235 7.71 4.23 15.70
CA VAL A 235 6.51 5.06 15.83
C VAL A 235 5.36 4.26 16.47
N CYS A 236 5.23 2.98 16.13
CA CYS A 236 4.19 2.09 16.66
C CYS A 236 4.65 0.63 16.75
N SER A 237 3.74 -0.28 17.11
CA SER A 237 4.03 -1.72 17.09
C SER A 237 3.43 -2.43 15.87
N THR A 238 3.79 -3.70 15.67
CA THR A 238 3.16 -4.56 14.65
C THR A 238 1.67 -4.75 14.90
N GLU A 239 1.22 -4.80 16.15
CA GLU A 239 -0.20 -4.91 16.51
C GLU A 239 -0.99 -3.66 16.10
N ASP A 240 -0.40 -2.47 16.24
CA ASP A 240 -1.01 -1.22 15.76
C ASP A 240 -1.22 -1.26 14.24
N ILE A 241 -0.28 -1.81 13.48
CA ILE A 241 -0.44 -2.01 12.02
C ILE A 241 -1.58 -2.98 11.71
N LEU A 242 -1.70 -4.10 12.43
CA LEU A 242 -2.80 -5.04 12.25
C LEU A 242 -4.15 -4.43 12.61
N GLN A 243 -4.19 -3.54 13.61
CA GLN A 243 -5.37 -2.75 13.91
C GLN A 243 -5.72 -1.79 12.78
N ALA A 244 -4.75 -1.06 12.24
CA ALA A 244 -4.95 -0.17 11.11
C ALA A 244 -5.41 -0.91 9.84
N GLN A 245 -4.93 -2.14 9.59
CA GLN A 245 -5.42 -2.99 8.49
C GLN A 245 -6.91 -3.34 8.65
N ARG A 246 -7.36 -3.63 9.88
CA ARG A 246 -8.78 -3.88 10.17
C ARG A 246 -9.63 -2.64 9.95
N GLU A 247 -9.15 -1.49 10.39
CA GLU A 247 -9.82 -0.20 10.18
C GLU A 247 -9.91 0.15 8.69
N ALA A 248 -8.84 -0.07 7.92
CA ALA A 248 -8.85 0.12 6.47
C ALA A 248 -9.88 -0.79 5.80
N ALA A 249 -9.97 -2.05 6.21
CA ALA A 249 -10.99 -2.98 5.69
C ALA A 249 -12.43 -2.52 6.00
N ALA A 250 -12.63 -1.88 7.15
CA ALA A 250 -13.92 -1.38 7.63
C ALA A 250 -14.38 -0.05 7.01
N VAL A 251 -13.50 0.68 6.30
CA VAL A 251 -13.88 1.90 5.55
C VAL A 251 -15.05 1.59 4.61
N GLU A 252 -16.06 2.46 4.61
CA GLU A 252 -17.29 2.28 3.86
C GLU A 252 -17.06 2.41 2.35
N ALA A 253 -17.68 1.50 1.58
CA ALA A 253 -17.69 1.54 0.14
C ALA A 253 -19.13 1.41 -0.35
N VAL A 254 -19.70 2.54 -0.74
CA VAL A 254 -21.05 2.58 -1.32
C VAL A 254 -21.07 1.84 -2.67
N GLU A 255 -22.22 1.25 -2.99
CA GLU A 255 -22.37 0.37 -4.16
C GLU A 255 -21.97 1.07 -5.47
N SER A 256 -22.29 2.35 -5.63
CA SER A 256 -21.93 3.13 -6.83
C SER A 256 -20.42 3.22 -7.06
N VAL A 257 -19.62 3.34 -5.99
CA VAL A 257 -18.15 3.40 -6.07
C VAL A 257 -17.56 2.02 -6.33
N VAL A 258 -18.15 0.96 -5.75
CA VAL A 258 -17.77 -0.43 -6.07
C VAL A 258 -18.04 -0.73 -7.55
N ASN A 259 -19.22 -0.35 -8.04
CA ASN A 259 -19.60 -0.50 -9.45
C ASN A 259 -18.67 0.31 -10.36
N TYR A 260 -18.22 1.49 -9.95
CA TYR A 260 -17.21 2.26 -10.68
C TYR A 260 -15.88 1.50 -10.82
N ALA A 261 -15.37 0.88 -9.75
CA ALA A 261 -14.17 0.03 -9.82
C ALA A 261 -14.37 -1.17 -10.77
N VAL A 262 -15.54 -1.80 -10.74
CA VAL A 262 -15.90 -2.87 -11.68
C VAL A 262 -15.93 -2.36 -13.11
N ASN A 263 -16.53 -1.20 -13.36
CA ASN A 263 -16.64 -0.60 -14.69
C ASN A 263 -15.26 -0.26 -15.26
N LEU A 264 -14.32 0.25 -14.46
CA LEU A 264 -12.94 0.47 -14.88
C LEU A 264 -12.28 -0.83 -15.37
N THR A 265 -12.37 -1.92 -14.59
CA THR A 265 -11.80 -3.20 -15.02
C THR A 265 -12.50 -3.79 -16.25
N ARG A 266 -13.82 -3.65 -16.38
CA ARG A 266 -14.57 -4.04 -17.59
C ARG A 266 -14.13 -3.25 -18.80
N ALA A 267 -13.91 -1.95 -18.65
CA ALA A 267 -13.43 -1.09 -19.73
C ALA A 267 -12.07 -1.54 -20.24
N THR A 268 -11.15 -1.99 -19.37
CA THR A 268 -9.86 -2.55 -19.83
C THR A 268 -10.02 -3.80 -20.70
N ARG A 269 -11.04 -4.64 -20.45
CA ARG A 269 -11.29 -5.87 -21.23
C ARG A 269 -11.95 -5.61 -22.59
N ASN A 270 -12.60 -4.46 -22.74
CA ASN A 270 -13.31 -4.08 -23.95
C ASN A 270 -12.55 -3.04 -24.79
N HIS A 271 -11.35 -2.62 -24.35
CA HIS A 271 -10.58 -1.58 -25.01
C HIS A 271 -9.70 -2.17 -26.11
N GLY A 272 -9.83 -1.68 -27.35
CA GLY A 272 -9.16 -2.26 -28.52
C GLY A 272 -7.62 -2.25 -28.49
N ALA A 273 -7.01 -1.42 -27.63
CA ALA A 273 -5.56 -1.39 -27.42
C ALA A 273 -5.02 -2.41 -26.40
N ILE A 274 -5.91 -3.16 -25.73
CA ILE A 274 -5.57 -4.09 -24.66
C ILE A 274 -5.92 -5.52 -25.12
N ALA A 275 -4.90 -6.37 -25.23
CA ALA A 275 -5.05 -7.79 -25.57
C ALA A 275 -5.59 -8.62 -24.40
N LEU A 276 -5.13 -8.31 -23.18
CA LEU A 276 -5.61 -8.94 -21.95
C LEU A 276 -5.95 -7.84 -20.94
N GLY A 277 -7.22 -7.77 -20.53
CA GLY A 277 -7.69 -6.80 -19.54
C GLY A 277 -7.68 -7.33 -18.11
N ALA A 278 -7.81 -6.42 -17.14
CA ALA A 278 -7.79 -6.76 -15.73
C ALA A 278 -9.02 -7.59 -15.33
N GLY A 279 -8.79 -8.66 -14.54
CA GLY A 279 -9.83 -9.51 -13.99
C GLY A 279 -10.50 -8.95 -12.72
N THR A 280 -11.37 -9.75 -12.10
CA THR A 280 -12.09 -9.39 -10.87
C THR A 280 -11.16 -9.02 -9.71
N ARG A 281 -9.99 -9.67 -9.62
CA ARG A 281 -8.95 -9.33 -8.64
C ARG A 281 -8.47 -7.88 -8.77
N GLY A 282 -8.48 -7.31 -9.99
CA GLY A 282 -8.23 -5.90 -10.22
C GLY A 282 -9.25 -5.01 -9.51
N ALA A 283 -10.55 -5.30 -9.64
CA ALA A 283 -11.62 -4.51 -9.02
C ALA A 283 -11.57 -4.60 -7.49
N ILE A 284 -11.33 -5.81 -6.95
CA ILE A 284 -11.12 -6.02 -5.51
C ILE A 284 -9.93 -5.19 -5.01
N SER A 285 -8.82 -5.21 -5.75
CA SER A 285 -7.61 -4.47 -5.41
C SER A 285 -7.84 -2.95 -5.44
N LEU A 286 -8.58 -2.44 -6.43
CA LEU A 286 -8.95 -1.03 -6.51
C LEU A 286 -9.71 -0.59 -5.25
N VAL A 287 -10.72 -1.35 -4.83
CA VAL A 287 -11.51 -1.02 -3.65
C VAL A 287 -10.66 -1.11 -2.38
N ARG A 288 -9.84 -2.15 -2.20
CA ARG A 288 -8.96 -2.28 -1.03
C ARG A 288 -7.97 -1.11 -0.92
N VAL A 289 -7.33 -0.73 -2.03
CA VAL A 289 -6.37 0.38 -2.05
C VAL A 289 -7.07 1.72 -1.87
N ALA A 290 -8.25 1.92 -2.47
CA ALA A 290 -9.06 3.11 -2.25
C ALA A 290 -9.45 3.28 -0.77
N LYS A 291 -9.82 2.19 -0.09
CA LYS A 291 -10.11 2.19 1.35
C LYS A 291 -8.88 2.60 2.16
N SER A 292 -7.71 2.06 1.83
CA SER A 292 -6.45 2.48 2.46
C SER A 292 -6.15 3.97 2.26
N TYR A 293 -6.38 4.51 1.05
CA TYR A 293 -6.22 5.94 0.79
C TYR A 293 -7.18 6.81 1.60
N ALA A 294 -8.45 6.42 1.68
CA ALA A 294 -9.43 7.12 2.51
C ALA A 294 -8.98 7.16 3.98
N LEU A 295 -8.52 6.04 4.55
CA LEU A 295 -8.03 6.00 5.93
C LEU A 295 -6.78 6.87 6.14
N LEU A 296 -5.83 6.84 5.20
CA LEU A 296 -4.64 7.70 5.23
C LEU A 296 -4.99 9.20 5.23
N GLU A 297 -6.10 9.55 4.59
CA GLU A 297 -6.64 10.91 4.55
C GLU A 297 -7.63 11.22 5.68
N GLY A 298 -7.85 10.28 6.61
CA GLY A 298 -8.74 10.46 7.76
C GLY A 298 -10.23 10.32 7.45
N ARG A 299 -10.58 9.75 6.30
CA ARG A 299 -11.95 9.48 5.87
C ARG A 299 -12.35 8.04 6.17
N ASN A 300 -13.61 7.85 6.53
CA ASN A 300 -14.21 6.53 6.79
C ASN A 300 -15.05 6.00 5.61
N TYR A 301 -15.01 6.67 4.45
CA TYR A 301 -15.66 6.23 3.21
C TYR A 301 -14.75 6.51 1.99
N ILE A 302 -14.89 5.69 0.96
CA ILE A 302 -14.18 5.88 -0.31
C ILE A 302 -14.98 6.72 -1.31
N THR A 303 -14.26 7.43 -2.18
CA THR A 303 -14.80 8.23 -3.27
C THR A 303 -14.35 7.68 -4.63
N PRO A 304 -14.99 8.07 -5.75
CA PRO A 304 -14.49 7.76 -7.08
C PRO A 304 -13.06 8.28 -7.31
N GLY A 305 -12.67 9.37 -6.64
CA GLY A 305 -11.31 9.91 -6.68
C GLY A 305 -10.27 8.92 -6.13
N ASP A 306 -10.60 8.22 -5.05
CA ASP A 306 -9.72 7.20 -4.44
C ASP A 306 -9.49 6.03 -5.38
N VAL A 307 -10.57 5.54 -6.00
CA VAL A 307 -10.52 4.46 -6.99
C VAL A 307 -9.70 4.90 -8.21
N LYS A 308 -9.88 6.14 -8.66
CA LYS A 308 -9.12 6.71 -9.78
C LYS A 308 -7.62 6.80 -9.46
N ARG A 309 -7.26 7.29 -8.26
CA ARG A 309 -5.87 7.35 -7.79
C ARG A 309 -5.23 5.96 -7.68
N ALA A 310 -6.00 4.95 -7.26
CA ALA A 310 -5.53 3.57 -7.18
C ALA A 310 -5.36 2.90 -8.56
N SER A 311 -5.95 3.46 -9.62
CA SER A 311 -6.11 2.76 -10.90
C SER A 311 -4.80 2.37 -11.57
N LEU A 312 -3.85 3.31 -11.71
CA LEU A 312 -2.58 2.99 -12.37
C LEU A 312 -1.75 1.94 -11.61
N PRO A 313 -1.39 2.12 -10.32
CA PRO A 313 -0.55 1.15 -9.62
C PRO A 313 -1.24 -0.21 -9.43
N VAL A 314 -2.58 -0.28 -9.45
CA VAL A 314 -3.32 -1.55 -9.40
C VAL A 314 -3.40 -2.22 -10.78
N LEU A 315 -3.65 -1.49 -11.86
CA LEU A 315 -4.02 -2.10 -13.15
C LEU A 315 -2.83 -2.32 -14.08
N ARG A 316 -1.73 -1.58 -13.95
CA ARG A 316 -0.61 -1.59 -14.92
C ARG A 316 0.09 -2.93 -15.12
N HIS A 317 0.07 -3.82 -14.12
CA HIS A 317 0.63 -5.17 -14.22
C HIS A 317 -0.44 -6.25 -14.44
N ARG A 318 -1.69 -5.83 -14.65
CA ARG A 318 -2.86 -6.70 -14.89
C ARG A 318 -3.43 -6.53 -16.30
N VAL A 319 -2.75 -5.77 -17.15
CA VAL A 319 -3.13 -5.56 -18.54
C VAL A 319 -1.95 -5.78 -19.47
N THR A 320 -2.23 -6.30 -20.65
CA THR A 320 -1.24 -6.53 -21.72
C THR A 320 -1.73 -5.81 -22.97
N LEU A 321 -0.86 -4.99 -23.57
CA LEU A 321 -1.19 -4.25 -24.81
C LEU A 321 -1.24 -5.20 -26.01
N THR A 322 -1.98 -4.81 -27.05
CA THR A 322 -1.87 -5.52 -28.33
C THR A 322 -0.51 -5.27 -28.97
N PRO A 323 0.01 -6.21 -29.80
CA PRO A 323 1.29 -6.05 -30.46
C PRO A 323 1.39 -4.75 -31.27
N GLU A 324 0.31 -4.34 -31.95
CA GLU A 324 0.29 -3.14 -32.79
C GLU A 324 0.54 -1.87 -31.95
N VAL A 325 -0.09 -1.80 -30.76
CA VAL A 325 0.05 -0.67 -29.84
C VAL A 325 1.42 -0.67 -29.19
N ALA A 326 1.93 -1.84 -28.79
CA ALA A 326 3.27 -1.96 -28.24
C ALA A 326 4.36 -1.50 -29.25
N ILE A 327 4.21 -1.85 -30.53
CA ILE A 327 5.11 -1.42 -31.61
C ILE A 327 5.05 0.09 -31.84
N SER A 328 3.87 0.70 -31.67
CA SER A 328 3.70 2.16 -31.78
C SER A 328 4.39 2.96 -30.66
N GLY A 329 4.92 2.29 -29.62
CA GLY A 329 5.62 2.90 -28.50
C GLY A 329 4.71 3.48 -27.41
N GLN A 330 3.40 3.25 -27.47
CA GLN A 330 2.49 3.63 -26.39
C GLN A 330 2.73 2.76 -25.15
N THR A 331 2.72 3.39 -23.98
CA THR A 331 2.90 2.70 -22.70
C THR A 331 1.58 2.21 -22.12
N VAL A 332 1.65 1.20 -21.25
CA VAL A 332 0.48 0.70 -20.52
C VAL A 332 -0.22 1.81 -19.75
N ASP A 333 0.54 2.67 -19.06
CA ASP A 333 0.00 3.77 -18.27
C ASP A 333 -0.77 4.78 -19.16
N GLN A 334 -0.27 5.12 -20.36
CA GLN A 334 -0.97 6.01 -21.30
C GLN A 334 -2.32 5.43 -21.76
N VAL A 335 -2.35 4.14 -22.08
CA VAL A 335 -3.59 3.45 -22.48
C VAL A 335 -4.58 3.39 -21.31
N LEU A 336 -4.10 3.06 -20.11
CA LEU A 336 -4.94 3.05 -18.90
C LEU A 336 -5.50 4.42 -18.57
N GLU A 337 -4.72 5.50 -18.70
CA GLU A 337 -5.22 6.88 -18.52
C GLU A 337 -6.34 7.23 -19.50
N SER A 338 -6.25 6.74 -20.74
CA SER A 338 -7.33 6.87 -21.73
C SER A 338 -8.59 6.12 -21.27
N VAL A 339 -8.44 4.86 -20.87
CA VAL A 339 -9.54 4.04 -20.34
C VAL A 339 -10.21 4.70 -19.14
N ILE A 340 -9.42 5.15 -18.16
CA ILE A 340 -9.90 5.77 -16.93
C ILE A 340 -10.66 7.07 -17.21
N ARG A 341 -10.23 7.87 -18.20
CA ARG A 341 -10.94 9.09 -18.61
C ARG A 341 -12.26 8.80 -19.31
N GLY A 342 -12.37 7.65 -20.00
CA GLY A 342 -13.57 7.26 -20.73
C GLY A 342 -14.69 6.66 -19.88
N VAL A 343 -14.40 6.24 -18.64
CA VAL A 343 -15.42 5.69 -17.72
C VAL A 343 -16.00 6.80 -16.86
N GLU A 344 -17.31 7.01 -16.96
CA GLU A 344 -18.01 8.03 -16.16
C GLU A 344 -17.97 7.68 -14.66
N ALA A 345 -17.50 8.63 -13.86
CA ALA A 345 -17.52 8.51 -12.41
C ALA A 345 -18.93 8.77 -11.88
N PRO A 346 -19.42 8.00 -10.88
CA PRO A 346 -20.74 8.22 -10.31
C PRO A 346 -20.81 9.59 -9.63
N ARG A 347 -21.97 10.25 -9.73
CA ARG A 347 -22.25 11.46 -8.95
C ARG A 347 -22.53 11.03 -7.52
N MET A 348 -21.78 11.61 -6.58
CA MET A 348 -21.89 11.35 -5.14
C MET A 348 -22.90 12.28 -4.50
#